data_AF-A0A520QX99-F1
#
_entry.id   AF-A0A520QX99-F1
#
_cell.length_a   1.000
_cell.length_b   1.000
_cell.length_c   1.000
_cell.angle_alpha   90.00
_cell.angle_beta   90.00
_cell.angle_gamma   90.00
#
_symmetry.space_group_name_H-M   'P 1'
#
loop_
_entity.id
_entity.type
_entity.pdbx_description
1 polymer ?
#
loop_
_entity_poly.entity_id
_entity_poly.type
_entity_poly.pdbx_seq_one_letter_code
_entity_poly.pdbx_strand_id
1 'polypeptide(L)'
;MKIATLFVSSALVACGAPSEPPRTATPASSTADAPPSDSPPSDRPSPLPILLLVGGPGAEGELLRVEPEGGPPRPLGLRAEAGYTGSIEKGSTAPVLSFDGRWVAYVHDREAWVARADGSDARAITSFDAEGAEVLLAGWTPDSRGLLLGLWAEDTEDGPAPPEDAPLGFHLWSVDGGLTAQPALSAFVGFTDAGDALFTRTSEGRIELLAQPLAGGDARVVHTTTASTLGQISRGASGMVWSEAPNLVRADRGEAPRVVVEGEWAEYQWPQLGPRGERIAYIHRVDDVDHVEVRDADGSTQRPHRCENPCRARWHDADTLLVSDGRVLLVPLDGGETRALTDGPAEFVDVGVGR
;
A
#
# COMPACT_ATOMS: atom_id res chain seq x y z
N MET A 1 3.48 62.13 -44.17
CA MET A 1 2.43 62.76 -43.35
C MET A 1 2.66 62.37 -41.89
N LYS A 2 3.24 63.32 -41.14
CA LYS A 2 3.18 63.58 -39.68
C LYS A 2 3.44 62.47 -38.65
N ILE A 3 4.16 62.66 -37.54
CA ILE A 3 5.16 63.62 -37.03
C ILE A 3 5.64 63.00 -35.70
N ALA A 4 6.93 63.12 -35.38
CA ALA A 4 7.52 62.78 -34.10
C ALA A 4 7.10 63.76 -32.98
N THR A 5 7.11 63.35 -31.71
CA THR A 5 7.26 64.31 -30.60
C THR A 5 8.02 63.67 -29.44
N LEU A 6 9.27 64.13 -29.28
CA LEU A 6 10.03 64.12 -28.04
C LEU A 6 9.40 65.08 -27.03
N PHE A 7 9.54 64.78 -25.73
CA PHE A 7 9.69 65.81 -24.71
C PHE A 7 10.93 65.50 -23.86
N VAL A 8 11.72 66.56 -23.64
CA VAL A 8 12.91 66.66 -22.79
C VAL A 8 12.61 67.69 -21.69
N SER A 9 13.36 67.58 -20.59
CA SER A 9 13.65 68.62 -19.57
C SER A 9 12.75 68.57 -18.32
N SER A 10 13.24 68.69 -17.08
CA SER A 10 14.46 69.33 -16.58
C SER A 10 14.96 68.69 -15.27
N ALA A 11 16.27 68.83 -15.05
CA ALA A 11 16.98 68.50 -13.83
C ALA A 11 16.67 69.47 -12.66
N LEU A 12 16.79 68.95 -11.44
CA LEU A 12 17.17 69.73 -10.26
C LEU A 12 18.43 69.09 -9.66
N VAL A 13 19.50 69.86 -9.71
CA VAL A 13 20.78 69.62 -9.03
C VAL A 13 20.65 70.15 -7.61
N ALA A 14 21.06 69.36 -6.62
CA ALA A 14 21.50 69.88 -5.32
C ALA A 14 22.87 69.29 -4.99
N CYS A 15 23.84 70.17 -4.74
CA CYS A 15 25.23 69.87 -4.45
C CYS A 15 25.51 69.68 -2.95
N GLY A 16 26.42 68.73 -2.63
CA GLY A 16 27.44 68.79 -1.56
C GLY A 16 26.97 68.56 -0.12
N ALA A 17 27.69 67.89 0.80
CA ALA A 17 29.06 67.36 0.84
C ALA A 17 29.19 66.40 2.07
N PRO A 18 30.41 66.02 2.52
CA PRO A 18 31.10 64.75 2.29
C PRO A 18 30.89 63.71 3.42
N SER A 19 30.80 62.42 3.08
CA SER A 19 30.81 61.33 4.06
C SER A 19 32.11 60.51 3.98
N GLU A 20 32.88 60.64 5.06
CA GLU A 20 33.99 59.85 5.64
C GLU A 20 34.44 58.55 4.93
N PRO A 21 35.76 58.29 4.83
CA PRO A 21 36.29 57.05 4.25
C PRO A 21 35.92 55.82 5.10
N PRO A 22 35.66 54.65 4.48
CA PRO A 22 35.27 53.46 5.22
C PRO A 22 36.42 52.97 6.10
N ARG A 23 36.11 52.82 7.39
CA ARG A 23 36.97 52.25 8.42
C ARG A 23 37.26 50.78 8.09
N THR A 24 38.54 50.45 8.11
CA THR A 24 39.07 49.09 8.08
C THR A 24 38.47 48.29 9.23
N ALA A 25 37.55 47.38 8.91
CA ALA A 25 37.04 46.39 9.85
C ALA A 25 37.95 45.15 9.82
N THR A 26 38.59 44.90 10.96
CA THR A 26 39.28 43.68 11.33
C THR A 26 38.45 42.43 10.98
N PRO A 27 39.05 41.35 10.44
CA PRO A 27 38.31 40.15 10.09
C PRO A 27 37.70 39.53 11.34
N ALA A 28 36.38 39.35 11.31
CA ALA A 28 35.65 38.59 12.30
C ALA A 28 36.12 37.13 12.26
N SER A 29 36.35 36.60 13.45
CA SER A 29 36.77 35.23 13.71
C SER A 29 35.85 34.24 12.99
N SER A 30 36.47 33.36 12.20
CA SER A 30 35.87 32.15 11.64
C SER A 30 35.13 31.37 12.74
N THR A 31 33.80 31.32 12.65
CA THR A 31 33.04 30.20 13.19
C THR A 31 33.31 29.01 12.30
N ALA A 32 33.90 27.98 12.90
CA ALA A 32 34.24 26.72 12.25
C ALA A 32 33.04 26.16 11.48
N ASP A 33 33.28 25.79 10.23
CA ASP A 33 32.41 24.89 9.47
C ASP A 33 32.13 23.66 10.35
N ALA A 34 30.86 23.43 10.66
CA ALA A 34 30.45 22.13 11.17
C ALA A 34 30.85 21.09 10.12
N PRO A 35 31.54 20.00 10.49
CA PRO A 35 31.89 18.97 9.53
C PRO A 35 30.60 18.44 8.88
N PRO A 36 30.64 18.07 7.59
CA PRO A 36 29.52 17.37 6.97
C PRO A 36 29.16 16.19 7.85
N SER A 37 27.87 16.06 8.16
CA SER A 37 27.37 14.94 8.95
C SER A 37 27.63 13.65 8.18
N ASP A 38 28.73 12.96 8.49
CA ASP A 38 29.04 11.59 8.09
C ASP A 38 28.11 10.61 8.84
N SER A 39 26.82 10.91 8.87
CA SER A 39 25.83 9.91 9.23
C SER A 39 25.80 8.93 8.06
N PRO A 40 26.11 7.64 8.27
CA PRO A 40 25.91 6.65 7.22
C PRO A 40 24.46 6.74 6.74
N PRO A 41 24.18 6.50 5.43
CA PRO A 41 22.82 6.40 4.97
C PRO A 41 22.09 5.42 5.89
N SER A 42 20.99 5.89 6.48
CA SER A 42 20.13 5.06 7.30
C SER A 42 19.71 3.84 6.47
N ASP A 43 20.22 2.65 6.81
CA ASP A 43 19.76 1.36 6.26
C ASP A 43 18.28 1.06 6.59
N ARG A 44 17.60 1.97 7.30
CA ARG A 44 16.15 1.86 7.53
C ARG A 44 15.41 2.26 6.24
N PRO A 45 14.57 1.39 5.67
CA PRO A 45 13.61 1.83 4.67
C PRO A 45 12.83 3.01 5.24
N SER A 46 12.71 4.09 4.46
CA SER A 46 11.93 5.25 4.88
C SER A 46 10.49 4.79 5.07
N PRO A 47 9.85 5.10 6.21
CA PRO A 47 8.48 4.68 6.43
C PRO A 47 7.59 5.32 5.35
N LEU A 48 6.68 4.53 4.77
CA LEU A 48 5.80 4.99 3.71
C LEU A 48 4.60 5.74 4.30
N PRO A 49 3.97 6.65 3.54
CA PRO A 49 2.75 7.29 3.99
C PRO A 49 1.62 6.28 4.17
N ILE A 50 0.72 6.59 5.10
CA ILE A 50 -0.52 5.84 5.30
C ILE A 50 -1.59 6.44 4.39
N LEU A 51 -2.31 5.58 3.66
CA LEU A 51 -3.47 5.97 2.87
C LEU A 51 -4.75 5.58 3.59
N LEU A 52 -5.65 6.56 3.73
CA LEU A 52 -6.98 6.36 4.29
C LEU A 52 -8.01 6.66 3.22
N LEU A 53 -9.11 5.91 3.19
CA LEU A 53 -10.29 6.24 2.40
C LEU A 53 -11.42 6.54 3.35
N VAL A 54 -11.93 7.76 3.25
CA VAL A 54 -13.04 8.22 4.07
C VAL A 54 -14.24 8.35 3.16
N GLY A 55 -15.19 7.44 3.32
CA GLY A 55 -16.41 7.37 2.52
C GLY A 55 -17.39 6.36 3.10
N GLY A 56 -18.67 6.50 2.74
CA GLY A 56 -19.70 5.53 3.09
C GLY A 56 -19.78 4.40 2.06
N PRO A 57 -20.32 3.22 2.44
CA PRO A 57 -20.50 2.11 1.51
C PRO A 57 -21.37 2.52 0.33
N GLY A 58 -20.95 2.16 -0.89
CA GLY A 58 -21.68 2.43 -2.14
C GLY A 58 -21.55 3.86 -2.67
N ALA A 59 -20.62 4.68 -2.15
CA ALA A 59 -20.31 6.01 -2.66
C ALA A 59 -18.82 6.15 -2.99
N GLU A 60 -18.44 7.22 -3.69
CA GLU A 60 -17.03 7.63 -3.74
C GLU A 60 -16.59 8.20 -2.38
N GLY A 61 -15.44 7.75 -1.90
CA GLY A 61 -14.75 8.30 -0.74
C GLY A 61 -13.60 9.21 -1.14
N GLU A 62 -13.16 10.03 -0.18
CA GLU A 62 -11.99 10.89 -0.31
C GLU A 62 -10.74 10.15 0.17
N LEU A 63 -9.67 10.21 -0.63
CA LEU A 63 -8.37 9.70 -0.22
C LEU A 63 -7.61 10.73 0.63
N LEU A 64 -7.18 10.28 1.81
CA LEU A 64 -6.36 11.05 2.72
C LEU A 64 -4.98 10.40 2.86
N ARG A 65 -3.97 11.23 3.04
CA ARG A 65 -2.60 10.83 3.36
C ARG A 65 -2.24 11.23 4.78
N VAL A 66 -1.62 10.32 5.51
CA VAL A 66 -0.98 10.60 6.79
C VAL A 66 0.52 10.37 6.62
N GLU A 67 1.32 11.35 7.07
CA GLU A 67 2.77 11.20 7.08
C GLU A 67 3.18 10.08 8.05
N PRO A 68 4.28 9.37 7.78
CA PRO A 68 4.64 8.20 8.56
C PRO A 68 5.00 8.54 10.00
N GLU A 69 5.67 9.67 10.25
CA GLU A 69 5.96 10.18 11.60
C GLU A 69 4.70 10.52 12.41
N GLY A 70 3.54 10.41 11.78
CA GLY A 70 2.27 10.83 12.32
C GLY A 70 1.97 12.29 12.00
N GLY A 71 0.69 12.60 12.12
CA GLY A 71 0.15 13.93 11.82
C GLY A 71 -1.35 13.84 11.54
N PRO A 72 -2.02 14.98 11.36
CA PRO A 72 -3.40 15.00 10.89
C PRO A 72 -3.46 14.45 9.46
N PRO A 73 -4.48 13.63 9.13
CA PRO A 73 -4.76 13.26 7.75
C PRO A 73 -4.94 14.49 6.86
N ARG A 74 -4.40 14.43 5.64
CA ARG A 74 -4.51 15.49 4.64
C ARG A 74 -5.20 14.96 3.38
N PRO A 75 -6.19 15.68 2.83
CA PRO A 75 -6.75 15.35 1.53
C PRO A 75 -5.69 15.24 0.43
N LEU A 76 -5.75 14.18 -0.37
CA LEU A 76 -5.01 14.07 -1.63
C LEU A 76 -5.75 14.73 -2.80
N GLY A 77 -7.01 15.13 -2.61
CA GLY A 77 -7.84 15.65 -3.69
C GLY A 77 -8.26 14.58 -4.71
N LEU A 78 -8.15 13.30 -4.33
CA LEU A 78 -8.55 12.16 -5.14
C LEU A 78 -9.82 11.53 -4.58
N ARG A 79 -10.66 11.03 -5.48
CA ARG A 79 -11.85 10.24 -5.15
C ARG A 79 -11.71 8.82 -5.66
N ALA A 80 -12.14 7.89 -4.84
CA ALA A 80 -12.08 6.46 -5.15
C ALA A 80 -13.34 5.77 -4.65
N GLU A 81 -13.68 4.64 -5.23
CA GLU A 81 -14.83 3.84 -4.82
C GLU A 81 -14.68 3.35 -3.35
N ALA A 82 -15.61 3.73 -2.46
CA ALA A 82 -15.57 3.41 -1.03
C ALA A 82 -16.45 2.22 -0.62
N GLY A 83 -17.00 1.48 -1.60
CA GLY A 83 -17.86 0.33 -1.37
C GLY A 83 -17.14 -1.02 -1.20
N TYR A 84 -15.81 -1.08 -1.42
CA TYR A 84 -15.01 -2.30 -1.41
C TYR A 84 -15.70 -3.49 -2.08
N THR A 85 -15.80 -3.45 -3.40
CA THR A 85 -16.05 -4.66 -4.19
C THR A 85 -14.73 -5.38 -4.45
N GLY A 86 -14.80 -6.70 -4.57
CA GLY A 86 -13.63 -7.51 -4.81
C GLY A 86 -13.96 -8.98 -4.82
N SER A 87 -13.08 -9.75 -5.43
CA SER A 87 -13.23 -11.19 -5.53
C SER A 87 -11.95 -11.86 -5.06
N ILE A 88 -12.13 -12.91 -4.26
CA ILE A 88 -11.02 -13.68 -3.68
C ILE A 88 -10.12 -14.15 -4.83
N GLU A 89 -8.82 -13.89 -4.67
CA GLU A 89 -7.78 -14.17 -5.65
C GLU A 89 -7.90 -13.42 -7.00
N LYS A 90 -8.68 -12.34 -7.08
CA LYS A 90 -8.82 -11.53 -8.31
C LYS A 90 -8.51 -10.05 -8.13
N GLY A 91 -8.53 -9.57 -6.88
CA GLY A 91 -8.28 -8.18 -6.52
C GLY A 91 -9.49 -7.51 -5.89
N SER A 92 -9.41 -6.18 -5.74
CA SER A 92 -10.49 -5.35 -5.19
C SER A 92 -10.46 -3.93 -5.77
N THR A 93 -11.52 -3.16 -5.58
CA THR A 93 -11.56 -1.72 -5.91
C THR A 93 -10.83 -0.83 -4.88
N ALA A 94 -10.34 -1.43 -3.79
CA ALA A 94 -9.56 -0.79 -2.75
C ALA A 94 -8.28 -0.12 -3.31
N PRO A 95 -8.09 1.20 -3.16
CA PRO A 95 -6.83 1.89 -3.47
C PRO A 95 -5.58 1.22 -2.88
N VAL A 96 -4.48 1.18 -3.64
CA VAL A 96 -3.22 0.53 -3.20
C VAL A 96 -2.00 1.39 -3.48
N LEU A 97 -1.08 1.44 -2.51
CA LEU A 97 0.19 2.17 -2.63
C LEU A 97 1.23 1.26 -3.30
N SER A 98 2.02 1.81 -4.23
CA SER A 98 3.14 1.09 -4.83
C SER A 98 4.20 0.72 -3.78
N PHE A 99 4.99 -0.32 -4.04
CA PHE A 99 6.00 -0.79 -3.08
C PHE A 99 7.06 0.28 -2.73
N ASP A 100 7.33 1.19 -3.66
CA ASP A 100 8.23 2.34 -3.46
C ASP A 100 7.54 3.58 -2.87
N GLY A 101 6.23 3.50 -2.60
CA GLY A 101 5.44 4.59 -2.02
C GLY A 101 5.23 5.80 -2.92
N ARG A 102 5.58 5.73 -4.21
CA ARG A 102 5.50 6.89 -5.12
C ARG A 102 4.17 7.01 -5.85
N TRP A 103 3.41 5.92 -5.96
CA TRP A 103 2.18 5.87 -6.75
C TRP A 103 1.01 5.30 -5.95
N VAL A 104 -0.16 5.88 -6.12
CA VAL A 104 -1.44 5.35 -5.65
C VAL A 104 -2.20 4.85 -6.86
N ALA A 105 -2.60 3.59 -6.86
CA ALA A 105 -3.61 3.08 -7.78
C ALA A 105 -4.97 3.11 -7.10
N TYR A 106 -6.01 3.48 -7.82
CA TYR A 106 -7.38 3.53 -7.32
C TYR A 106 -8.38 3.34 -8.46
N VAL A 107 -9.59 2.94 -8.14
CA VAL A 107 -10.69 2.85 -9.12
C VAL A 107 -11.52 4.12 -9.04
N HIS A 108 -11.75 4.74 -10.19
CA HIS A 108 -12.59 5.93 -10.37
C HIS A 108 -13.32 5.82 -11.70
N ASP A 109 -14.63 6.08 -11.70
CA ASP A 109 -15.51 5.94 -12.87
C ASP A 109 -15.36 4.59 -13.61
N ARG A 110 -15.19 3.49 -12.84
CA ARG A 110 -14.97 2.10 -13.32
C ARG A 110 -13.67 1.88 -14.09
N GLU A 111 -12.76 2.84 -14.09
CA GLU A 111 -11.42 2.71 -14.67
C GLU A 111 -10.37 2.59 -13.56
N ALA A 112 -9.23 1.95 -13.87
CA ALA A 112 -8.06 2.04 -13.03
C ALA A 112 -7.33 3.34 -13.30
N TRP A 113 -7.10 4.09 -12.23
CA TRP A 113 -6.35 5.34 -12.21
C TRP A 113 -5.06 5.18 -11.42
N VAL A 114 -4.08 6.01 -11.76
CA VAL A 114 -2.87 6.19 -10.96
C VAL A 114 -2.67 7.67 -10.68
N ALA A 115 -2.11 7.97 -9.52
CA ALA A 115 -1.64 9.30 -9.14
C ALA A 115 -0.33 9.18 -8.37
N ARG A 116 0.43 10.26 -8.30
CA ARG A 116 1.55 10.37 -7.36
C ARG A 116 1.01 10.31 -5.93
N ALA A 117 1.83 9.84 -5.00
CA ALA A 117 1.45 9.76 -3.58
C ALA A 117 1.13 11.11 -2.91
N ASP A 118 1.44 12.23 -3.56
CA ASP A 118 1.02 13.57 -3.13
C ASP A 118 -0.31 14.03 -3.77
N GLY A 119 -0.96 13.18 -4.56
CA GLY A 119 -2.21 13.45 -5.27
C GLY A 119 -2.03 14.06 -6.66
N SER A 120 -0.81 14.43 -7.06
CA SER A 120 -0.55 15.00 -8.38
C SER A 120 -0.52 13.95 -9.50
N ASP A 121 -0.56 14.40 -10.77
CA ASP A 121 -0.49 13.54 -11.96
C ASP A 121 -1.53 12.40 -11.97
N ALA A 122 -2.73 12.69 -11.48
CA ALA A 122 -3.86 11.77 -11.52
C ALA A 122 -4.32 11.54 -12.96
N ARG A 123 -4.34 10.28 -13.40
CA ARG A 123 -4.79 9.89 -14.74
C ARG A 123 -5.28 8.45 -14.78
N ALA A 124 -6.25 8.18 -15.65
CA ALA A 124 -6.62 6.82 -16.01
C ALA A 124 -5.42 6.13 -16.68
N ILE A 125 -5.16 4.87 -16.30
CA ILE A 125 -4.19 4.02 -17.01
C ILE A 125 -4.88 3.05 -17.95
N THR A 126 -6.13 2.70 -17.65
CA THR A 126 -6.98 1.86 -18.49
C THR A 126 -7.94 2.73 -19.29
N SER A 127 -8.31 2.27 -20.47
CA SER A 127 -9.46 2.78 -21.21
C SER A 127 -10.26 1.58 -21.69
N PHE A 128 -11.16 1.07 -20.84
CA PHE A 128 -11.99 -0.07 -21.19
C PHE A 128 -13.43 0.40 -21.36
N ASP A 129 -13.94 0.26 -22.57
CA ASP A 129 -15.38 0.33 -22.82
C ASP A 129 -15.95 -1.09 -22.69
N ALA A 130 -16.08 -1.55 -21.45
CA ALA A 130 -16.68 -2.83 -21.13
C ALA A 130 -17.84 -2.60 -20.15
N GLU A 131 -18.98 -2.17 -20.70
CA GLU A 131 -20.25 -2.18 -19.97
C GLU A 131 -20.46 -3.56 -19.35
N GLY A 132 -20.82 -3.63 -18.06
CA GLY A 132 -21.01 -4.90 -17.36
C GLY A 132 -19.72 -5.60 -16.90
N ALA A 133 -18.56 -4.95 -16.98
CA ALA A 133 -17.31 -5.45 -16.41
C ALA A 133 -16.76 -4.52 -15.32
N GLU A 134 -16.22 -5.12 -14.25
CA GLU A 134 -15.53 -4.45 -13.16
C GLU A 134 -14.02 -4.55 -13.29
N VAL A 135 -13.33 -3.46 -12.91
CA VAL A 135 -11.88 -3.39 -12.81
C VAL A 135 -11.46 -3.58 -11.36
N LEU A 136 -10.66 -4.61 -11.09
CA LEU A 136 -10.13 -4.94 -9.78
C LEU A 136 -8.62 -4.72 -9.73
N LEU A 137 -8.14 -4.02 -8.71
CA LEU A 137 -6.73 -3.83 -8.43
C LEU A 137 -6.20 -5.11 -7.76
N ALA A 138 -5.37 -5.89 -8.48
CA ALA A 138 -4.83 -7.15 -7.96
C ALA A 138 -3.50 -6.93 -7.24
N GLY A 139 -2.60 -6.11 -7.77
CA GLY A 139 -1.38 -5.72 -7.07
C GLY A 139 -0.30 -5.10 -7.95
N TRP A 140 0.56 -4.28 -7.33
CA TRP A 140 1.74 -3.71 -7.97
C TRP A 140 2.80 -4.76 -8.24
N THR A 141 3.53 -4.65 -9.35
CA THR A 141 4.75 -5.42 -9.57
C THR A 141 5.80 -5.03 -8.52
N PRO A 142 6.70 -5.95 -8.11
CA PRO A 142 7.70 -5.64 -7.08
C PRO A 142 8.58 -4.43 -7.36
N ASP A 143 8.79 -4.09 -8.63
CA ASP A 143 9.58 -2.93 -9.06
C ASP A 143 8.78 -1.61 -9.12
N SER A 144 7.50 -1.63 -8.74
CA SER A 144 6.58 -0.46 -8.74
C SER A 144 6.37 0.18 -10.12
N ARG A 145 6.62 -0.56 -11.21
CA ARG A 145 6.45 -0.04 -12.59
C ARG A 145 5.22 -0.56 -13.30
N GLY A 146 4.60 -1.62 -12.80
CA GLY A 146 3.40 -2.20 -13.38
C GLY A 146 2.35 -2.50 -12.32
N LEU A 147 1.10 -2.56 -12.78
CA LEU A 147 -0.06 -2.89 -11.98
C LEU A 147 -0.79 -4.05 -12.64
N LEU A 148 -0.97 -5.14 -11.88
CA LEU A 148 -1.83 -6.24 -12.28
C LEU A 148 -3.28 -5.87 -11.95
N LEU A 149 -4.13 -5.94 -12.97
CA LEU A 149 -5.56 -5.67 -12.89
C LEU A 149 -6.32 -6.94 -13.23
N GLY A 150 -7.42 -7.19 -12.54
CA GLY A 150 -8.46 -8.14 -12.95
C GLY A 150 -9.57 -7.40 -13.68
N LEU A 151 -10.02 -7.93 -14.81
CA LEU A 151 -11.24 -7.49 -15.49
C LEU A 151 -12.22 -8.66 -15.48
N TRP A 152 -13.38 -8.47 -14.83
CA TRP A 152 -14.37 -9.54 -14.64
C TRP A 152 -15.77 -9.02 -14.89
N ALA A 153 -16.73 -9.92 -15.14
CA ALA A 153 -18.13 -9.51 -15.19
C ALA A 153 -18.53 -8.92 -13.83
N GLU A 154 -19.26 -7.81 -13.84
CA GLU A 154 -19.86 -7.23 -12.63
C GLU A 154 -20.79 -8.28 -11.99
N ASP A 155 -20.61 -8.53 -10.69
CA ASP A 155 -21.46 -9.46 -9.94
C ASP A 155 -22.80 -8.79 -9.59
N THR A 156 -23.67 -8.68 -10.59
CA THR A 156 -25.00 -8.08 -10.46
C THR A 156 -26.07 -9.05 -10.95
N GLU A 157 -27.15 -9.19 -10.18
CA GLU A 157 -28.25 -10.12 -10.51
C GLU A 157 -28.99 -9.70 -11.80
N ASP A 158 -29.08 -8.38 -12.06
CA ASP A 158 -29.85 -7.79 -13.17
C ASP A 158 -29.04 -6.83 -14.06
N GLY A 159 -27.72 -6.71 -13.87
CA GLY A 159 -26.89 -5.78 -14.64
C GLY A 159 -26.59 -6.28 -16.07
N PRO A 160 -26.09 -5.38 -16.95
CA PRO A 160 -25.69 -5.78 -18.29
C PRO A 160 -24.56 -6.81 -18.21
N ALA A 161 -24.67 -7.89 -18.96
CA ALA A 161 -23.53 -8.79 -19.14
C ALA A 161 -22.45 -8.10 -19.98
N PRO A 162 -21.16 -8.36 -19.70
CA PRO A 162 -20.11 -7.84 -20.54
C PRO A 162 -20.21 -8.39 -21.98
N PRO A 163 -19.75 -7.62 -22.99
CA PRO A 163 -19.64 -8.11 -24.36
C PRO A 163 -18.93 -9.47 -24.43
N GLU A 164 -19.32 -10.34 -25.37
CA GLU A 164 -18.74 -11.68 -25.52
C GLU A 164 -17.23 -11.63 -25.80
N ASP A 165 -16.76 -10.56 -26.43
CA ASP A 165 -15.36 -10.28 -26.75
C ASP A 165 -14.67 -9.38 -25.70
N ALA A 166 -15.32 -9.08 -24.58
CA ALA A 166 -14.70 -8.35 -23.48
C ALA A 166 -13.44 -9.12 -23.03
N PRO A 167 -12.29 -8.44 -22.88
CA PRO A 167 -11.04 -9.11 -22.62
C PRO A 167 -10.93 -9.48 -21.13
N LEU A 168 -11.80 -10.35 -20.63
CA LEU A 168 -11.83 -10.74 -19.23
C LEU A 168 -10.56 -11.51 -18.82
N GLY A 169 -10.19 -11.40 -17.54
CA GLY A 169 -8.99 -12.02 -16.98
C GLY A 169 -8.01 -11.01 -16.41
N PHE A 170 -6.76 -11.43 -16.27
CA PHE A 170 -5.71 -10.57 -15.74
C PHE A 170 -4.97 -9.78 -16.83
N HIS A 171 -4.67 -8.53 -16.51
CA HIS A 171 -3.96 -7.60 -17.38
C HIS A 171 -2.85 -6.92 -16.60
N LEU A 172 -1.65 -6.89 -17.17
CA LEU A 172 -0.53 -6.13 -16.64
C LEU A 172 -0.43 -4.80 -17.39
N TRP A 173 -0.60 -3.71 -16.66
CA TRP A 173 -0.48 -2.35 -17.17
C TRP A 173 0.79 -1.67 -16.67
N SER A 174 1.42 -0.88 -17.53
CA SER A 174 2.50 0.02 -17.09
C SER A 174 1.93 1.17 -16.28
N VAL A 175 2.67 1.61 -15.26
CA VAL A 175 2.32 2.83 -14.52
C VAL A 175 2.25 4.04 -15.45
N ASP A 176 3.08 4.09 -16.50
CA ASP A 176 3.08 5.14 -17.51
C ASP A 176 1.91 5.04 -18.50
N GLY A 177 1.05 4.03 -18.34
CA GLY A 177 -0.07 3.71 -19.21
C GLY A 177 0.27 2.66 -20.26
N GLY A 178 -0.77 1.98 -20.75
CA GLY A 178 -0.66 0.95 -21.78
C GLY A 178 -0.56 -0.48 -21.24
N LEU A 179 -1.29 -1.36 -21.91
CA LEU A 179 -1.27 -2.80 -21.65
C LEU A 179 0.09 -3.37 -22.05
N THR A 180 0.76 -4.00 -21.09
CA THR A 180 2.08 -4.62 -21.28
C THR A 180 1.95 -6.12 -21.52
N ALA A 181 1.02 -6.80 -20.84
CA ALA A 181 0.78 -8.24 -21.01
C ALA A 181 -0.62 -8.64 -20.54
N GLN A 182 -1.10 -9.79 -21.00
CA GLN A 182 -2.30 -10.48 -20.51
C GLN A 182 -1.91 -11.87 -20.01
N PRO A 183 -1.43 -11.99 -18.76
CA PRO A 183 -0.97 -13.27 -18.25
C PRO A 183 -2.16 -14.24 -18.10
N ALA A 184 -1.97 -15.47 -18.56
CA ALA A 184 -2.95 -16.56 -18.41
C ALA A 184 -2.93 -17.08 -16.96
N LEU A 185 -3.56 -16.33 -16.06
CA LEU A 185 -3.73 -16.64 -14.64
C LEU A 185 -5.20 -16.88 -14.35
N SER A 186 -5.50 -17.90 -13.55
CA SER A 186 -6.86 -18.15 -13.06
C SER A 186 -7.15 -17.47 -11.71
N ALA A 187 -6.09 -17.10 -10.99
CA ALA A 187 -6.10 -16.56 -9.64
C ALA A 187 -4.79 -15.79 -9.38
N PHE A 188 -4.79 -14.93 -8.36
CA PHE A 188 -3.65 -14.14 -7.92
C PHE A 188 -3.77 -13.79 -6.43
N VAL A 189 -2.72 -14.07 -5.66
CA VAL A 189 -2.64 -13.72 -4.22
C VAL A 189 -1.46 -12.82 -3.88
N GLY A 190 -0.58 -12.54 -4.84
CA GLY A 190 0.58 -11.69 -4.64
C GLY A 190 1.72 -12.02 -5.59
N PHE A 191 2.80 -11.25 -5.51
CA PHE A 191 4.03 -11.52 -6.26
C PHE A 191 5.09 -12.24 -5.41
N THR A 192 6.01 -12.95 -6.04
CA THR A 192 7.32 -13.27 -5.44
C THR A 192 8.28 -12.09 -5.61
N ASP A 193 9.46 -12.15 -4.97
CA ASP A 193 10.48 -11.12 -5.17
C ASP A 193 11.11 -11.16 -6.58
N ALA A 194 11.01 -12.31 -7.27
CA ALA A 194 11.41 -12.45 -8.66
C ALA A 194 10.35 -11.89 -9.64
N GLY A 195 9.16 -11.50 -9.16
CA GLY A 195 8.06 -11.04 -9.99
C GLY A 195 7.15 -12.16 -10.51
N ASP A 196 7.27 -13.39 -10.02
CA ASP A 196 6.32 -14.45 -10.33
C ASP A 196 4.96 -14.15 -9.67
N ALA A 197 3.86 -14.43 -10.36
CA ALA A 197 2.53 -14.41 -9.78
C ALA A 197 2.34 -15.65 -8.87
N LEU A 198 1.90 -15.41 -7.64
CA LEU A 198 1.47 -16.45 -6.71
C LEU A 198 -0.04 -16.65 -6.83
N PHE A 199 -0.49 -17.90 -6.73
CA PHE A 199 -1.92 -18.25 -6.68
C PHE A 199 -2.12 -19.62 -6.06
N THR A 200 -3.34 -19.90 -5.60
CA THR A 200 -3.67 -21.24 -5.10
C THR A 200 -4.38 -22.08 -6.16
N ARG A 201 -4.21 -23.39 -6.09
CA ARG A 201 -4.95 -24.36 -6.91
C ARG A 201 -5.41 -25.51 -6.04
N THR A 202 -6.69 -25.83 -6.15
CA THR A 202 -7.29 -26.97 -5.45
C THR A 202 -7.53 -28.10 -6.44
N SER A 203 -7.03 -29.29 -6.13
CA SER A 203 -7.23 -30.49 -6.92
C SER A 203 -7.18 -31.73 -6.04
N GLU A 204 -8.12 -32.67 -6.22
CA GLU A 204 -8.10 -34.00 -5.60
C GLU A 204 -7.80 -33.99 -4.08
N GLY A 205 -8.47 -33.11 -3.32
CA GLY A 205 -8.31 -33.03 -1.86
C GLY A 205 -6.98 -32.43 -1.39
N ARG A 206 -6.23 -31.79 -2.30
CA ARG A 206 -5.00 -31.05 -1.99
C ARG A 206 -5.15 -29.60 -2.43
N ILE A 207 -4.47 -28.72 -1.72
CA ILE A 207 -4.31 -27.31 -2.08
C ILE A 207 -2.83 -27.04 -2.32
N GLU A 208 -2.50 -26.44 -3.46
CA GLU A 208 -1.16 -26.05 -3.85
C GLU A 208 -1.04 -24.53 -3.88
N LEU A 209 0.02 -23.99 -3.28
CA LEU A 209 0.49 -22.63 -3.57
C LEU A 209 1.49 -22.72 -4.72
N LEU A 210 1.23 -22.00 -5.79
CA LEU A 210 2.00 -22.04 -7.03
C LEU A 210 2.62 -20.67 -7.31
N ALA A 211 3.77 -20.66 -7.99
CA ALA A 211 4.40 -19.47 -8.55
C ALA A 211 4.55 -19.61 -10.07
N GLN A 212 4.09 -18.64 -10.85
CA GLN A 212 4.16 -18.64 -12.31
C GLN A 212 4.76 -17.32 -12.83
N PRO A 213 5.73 -17.36 -13.77
CA PRO A 213 6.22 -16.15 -14.42
C PRO A 213 5.11 -15.42 -15.19
N LEU A 214 5.05 -14.09 -15.06
CA LEU A 214 4.08 -13.28 -15.79
C LEU A 214 4.23 -13.35 -17.32
N ALA A 215 5.46 -13.56 -17.80
CA ALA A 215 5.74 -13.73 -19.23
C ALA A 215 5.21 -15.05 -19.81
N GLY A 216 4.61 -15.91 -18.98
CA GLY A 216 4.20 -17.26 -19.33
C GLY A 216 5.26 -18.31 -18.99
N GLY A 217 4.85 -19.57 -18.99
CA GLY A 217 5.68 -20.72 -18.60
C GLY A 217 4.97 -21.58 -17.55
N ASP A 218 5.65 -22.66 -17.16
CA ASP A 218 5.10 -23.60 -16.19
C ASP A 218 5.10 -23.02 -14.78
N ALA A 219 4.00 -23.22 -14.07
CA ALA A 219 3.91 -22.91 -12.65
C ALA A 219 4.72 -23.91 -11.82
N ARG A 220 5.47 -23.43 -10.83
CA ARG A 220 6.19 -24.25 -9.85
C ARG A 220 5.43 -24.31 -8.54
N VAL A 221 5.41 -25.49 -7.91
CA VAL A 221 4.86 -25.67 -6.57
C VAL A 221 5.77 -25.01 -5.55
N VAL A 222 5.19 -24.12 -4.75
CA VAL A 222 5.83 -23.49 -3.59
C VAL A 222 5.54 -24.30 -2.34
N HIS A 223 4.29 -24.71 -2.17
CA HIS A 223 3.82 -25.50 -1.03
C HIS A 223 2.64 -26.37 -1.42
N THR A 224 2.48 -27.51 -0.76
CA THR A 224 1.31 -28.36 -0.91
C THR A 224 0.81 -28.81 0.44
N THR A 225 -0.50 -28.76 0.62
CA THR A 225 -1.16 -29.18 1.84
C THR A 225 -2.42 -30.00 1.56
N THR A 226 -2.85 -30.75 2.57
CA THR A 226 -4.16 -31.42 2.65
C THR A 226 -5.10 -30.71 3.62
N ALA A 227 -4.71 -29.53 4.13
CA ALA A 227 -5.57 -28.68 4.93
C ALA A 227 -6.85 -28.32 4.17
N SER A 228 -7.93 -28.05 4.90
CA SER A 228 -9.21 -27.65 4.31
C SER A 228 -9.16 -26.27 3.66
N THR A 229 -8.23 -25.41 4.09
CA THR A 229 -8.01 -24.09 3.51
C THR A 229 -6.53 -23.73 3.52
N LEU A 230 -6.11 -22.96 2.53
CA LEU A 230 -4.85 -22.23 2.47
C LEU A 230 -5.18 -20.84 1.95
N GLY A 231 -4.87 -19.79 2.69
CA GLY A 231 -5.21 -18.43 2.30
C GLY A 231 -4.65 -17.37 3.21
N GLN A 232 -5.08 -16.12 3.00
CA GLN A 232 -4.62 -14.95 3.76
C GLN A 232 -3.09 -14.84 3.76
N ILE A 233 -2.51 -15.11 2.58
CA ILE A 233 -1.07 -15.13 2.39
C ILE A 233 -0.56 -13.70 2.45
N SER A 234 0.41 -13.47 3.33
CA SER A 234 1.14 -12.22 3.43
C SER A 234 2.62 -12.47 3.17
N ARG A 235 3.25 -11.57 2.43
CA ARG A 235 4.66 -11.63 2.10
C ARG A 235 5.38 -10.48 2.80
N GLY A 236 6.52 -10.78 3.39
CA GLY A 236 7.45 -9.80 3.98
C GLY A 236 8.81 -9.83 3.29
N ALA A 237 9.77 -9.08 3.82
CA ALA A 237 11.15 -9.09 3.34
C ALA A 237 11.88 -10.41 3.65
N SER A 238 11.48 -11.15 4.70
CA SER A 238 12.12 -12.41 5.11
C SER A 238 11.50 -13.67 4.51
N GLY A 239 10.30 -13.58 3.92
CA GLY A 239 9.55 -14.75 3.47
C GLY A 239 8.05 -14.49 3.36
N MET A 240 7.26 -15.52 3.68
CA MET A 240 5.80 -15.49 3.67
C MET A 240 5.22 -16.07 4.96
N VAL A 241 4.01 -15.63 5.28
CA VAL A 241 3.17 -16.21 6.33
C VAL A 241 1.74 -16.33 5.80
N TRP A 242 1.03 -17.39 6.18
CA TRP A 242 -0.35 -17.61 5.74
C TRP A 242 -1.16 -18.39 6.78
N SER A 243 -2.47 -18.39 6.58
CA SER A 243 -3.39 -19.27 7.28
C SER A 243 -3.51 -20.58 6.51
N GLU A 244 -3.26 -21.69 7.18
CA GLU A 244 -3.43 -23.05 6.67
C GLU A 244 -4.18 -23.86 7.71
N ALA A 245 -5.49 -24.02 7.53
CA ALA A 245 -6.36 -24.39 8.64
C ALA A 245 -5.91 -25.68 9.34
N PRO A 246 -5.80 -25.66 10.68
CA PRO A 246 -6.19 -24.57 11.59
C PRO A 246 -5.05 -23.61 12.01
N ASN A 247 -3.89 -23.73 11.39
CA ASN A 247 -2.63 -23.18 11.85
C ASN A 247 -2.24 -21.88 11.14
N LEU A 248 -1.28 -21.16 11.74
CA LEU A 248 -0.46 -20.20 11.03
C LEU A 248 0.85 -20.86 10.59
N VAL A 249 1.19 -20.69 9.32
CA VAL A 249 2.39 -21.26 8.70
C VAL A 249 3.29 -20.15 8.19
N ARG A 250 4.59 -20.30 8.41
CA ARG A 250 5.64 -19.39 7.92
C ARG A 250 6.58 -20.16 7.01
N ALA A 251 6.99 -19.54 5.90
CA ALA A 251 8.11 -19.98 5.09
C ALA A 251 9.13 -18.85 4.95
N ASP A 252 10.32 -19.06 5.48
CA ASP A 252 11.45 -18.17 5.27
C ASP A 252 12.07 -18.44 3.89
N ARG A 253 12.75 -17.43 3.32
CA ARG A 253 13.36 -17.57 1.99
C ARG A 253 14.34 -18.74 1.95
N GLY A 254 14.11 -19.68 1.04
CA GLY A 254 14.96 -20.86 0.85
C GLY A 254 14.76 -21.97 1.88
N GLU A 255 13.81 -21.81 2.80
CA GLU A 255 13.48 -22.79 3.82
C GLU A 255 12.11 -23.44 3.54
N ALA A 256 11.92 -24.64 4.10
CA ALA A 256 10.63 -25.30 4.06
C ALA A 256 9.62 -24.57 4.97
N PRO A 257 8.33 -24.53 4.60
CA PRO A 257 7.28 -24.01 5.47
C PRO A 257 7.19 -24.76 6.80
N ARG A 258 6.87 -24.04 7.88
CA ARG A 258 6.65 -24.61 9.21
C ARG A 258 5.47 -23.96 9.91
N VAL A 259 4.76 -24.74 10.72
CA VAL A 259 3.73 -24.22 11.63
C VAL A 259 4.40 -23.36 12.69
N VAL A 260 3.88 -22.15 12.90
CA VAL A 260 4.37 -21.19 13.90
C VAL A 260 3.37 -20.93 15.02
N VAL A 261 2.08 -21.17 14.75
CA VAL A 261 0.99 -21.14 15.73
C VAL A 261 0.03 -22.27 15.41
N GLU A 262 -0.33 -23.05 16.42
CA GLU A 262 -1.35 -24.10 16.37
C GLU A 262 -2.65 -23.60 16.98
N GLY A 263 -3.80 -24.04 16.47
CA GLY A 263 -5.10 -23.72 17.06
C GLY A 263 -6.25 -24.43 16.37
N GLU A 264 -7.41 -23.79 16.41
CA GLU A 264 -8.69 -24.29 15.92
C GLU A 264 -9.13 -23.58 14.63
N TRP A 265 -10.15 -24.15 13.98
CA TRP A 265 -10.66 -23.62 12.72
C TRP A 265 -11.08 -22.14 12.86
N ALA A 266 -10.50 -21.30 11.99
CA ALA A 266 -10.75 -19.85 11.92
C ALA A 266 -10.37 -19.02 13.17
N GLU A 267 -9.61 -19.59 14.12
CA GLU A 267 -9.14 -18.92 15.34
C GLU A 267 -8.15 -17.78 15.03
N TYR A 268 -7.22 -18.03 14.10
CA TYR A 268 -6.20 -17.06 13.68
C TYR A 268 -6.42 -16.57 12.26
N GLN A 269 -6.35 -15.25 12.08
CA GLN A 269 -6.64 -14.60 10.80
C GLN A 269 -5.66 -13.46 10.48
N TRP A 270 -5.55 -13.16 9.20
CA TRP A 270 -4.80 -12.06 8.60
C TRP A 270 -3.33 -11.96 9.04
N PRO A 271 -2.57 -13.08 9.05
CA PRO A 271 -1.19 -13.07 9.52
C PRO A 271 -0.29 -12.23 8.62
N GLN A 272 0.70 -11.55 9.21
CA GLN A 272 1.65 -10.70 8.49
C GLN A 272 3.02 -10.73 9.13
N LEU A 273 4.04 -10.82 8.29
CA LEU A 273 5.43 -10.62 8.70
C LEU A 273 5.69 -9.15 8.96
N GLY A 274 6.33 -8.85 10.10
CA GLY A 274 6.82 -7.51 10.38
C GLY A 274 7.90 -7.07 9.39
N PRO A 275 8.20 -5.76 9.30
CA PRO A 275 9.16 -5.23 8.34
C PRO A 275 10.56 -5.87 8.44
N ARG A 276 11.01 -6.18 9.67
CA ARG A 276 12.27 -6.88 9.93
C ARG A 276 12.19 -8.41 9.77
N GLY A 277 11.00 -8.96 9.60
CA GLY A 277 10.78 -10.41 9.48
C GLY A 277 10.90 -11.20 10.79
N GLU A 278 11.18 -10.55 11.91
CA GLU A 278 11.38 -11.18 13.22
C GLU A 278 10.05 -11.49 13.94
N ARG A 279 9.00 -10.75 13.59
CA ARG A 279 7.69 -10.79 14.25
C ARG A 279 6.58 -11.16 13.27
N ILE A 280 5.51 -11.75 13.80
CA ILE A 280 4.28 -12.03 13.07
C ILE A 280 3.13 -11.37 13.80
N ALA A 281 2.41 -10.47 13.13
CA ALA A 281 1.15 -9.93 13.63
C ALA A 281 -0.02 -10.74 13.06
N TYR A 282 -1.06 -10.99 13.85
CA TYR A 282 -2.28 -11.67 13.41
C TYR A 282 -3.47 -11.26 14.28
N ILE A 283 -4.68 -11.52 13.77
CA ILE A 283 -5.91 -11.42 14.54
C ILE A 283 -6.19 -12.77 15.19
N HIS A 284 -6.47 -12.76 16.48
CA HIS A 284 -6.84 -13.93 17.27
C HIS A 284 -8.20 -13.70 17.90
N ARG A 285 -9.16 -14.60 17.64
CA ARG A 285 -10.50 -14.53 18.24
C ARG A 285 -10.58 -15.32 19.53
N VAL A 286 -10.83 -14.63 20.65
CA VAL A 286 -10.98 -15.22 21.99
C VAL A 286 -12.32 -14.77 22.57
N ASP A 287 -13.19 -15.72 22.94
CA ASP A 287 -14.51 -15.44 23.52
C ASP A 287 -15.33 -14.42 22.70
N ASP A 288 -15.38 -14.61 21.37
CA ASP A 288 -16.03 -13.74 20.39
C ASP A 288 -15.45 -12.31 20.28
N VAL A 289 -14.24 -12.09 20.79
CA VAL A 289 -13.53 -10.81 20.72
C VAL A 289 -12.25 -10.96 19.90
N ASP A 290 -12.03 -10.03 18.98
CA ASP A 290 -10.81 -9.97 18.20
C ASP A 290 -9.69 -9.28 18.98
N HIS A 291 -8.53 -9.92 19.01
CA HIS A 291 -7.29 -9.38 19.54
C HIS A 291 -6.27 -9.26 18.42
N VAL A 292 -5.54 -8.15 18.41
CA VAL A 292 -4.32 -8.06 17.62
C VAL A 292 -3.21 -8.65 18.47
N GLU A 293 -2.59 -9.73 18.00
CA GLU A 293 -1.46 -10.37 18.64
C GLU A 293 -0.20 -10.23 17.81
N VAL A 294 0.94 -10.15 18.49
CA VAL A 294 2.27 -10.13 17.86
C VAL A 294 3.10 -11.24 18.49
N ARG A 295 3.59 -12.16 17.66
CA ARG A 295 4.45 -13.25 18.06
C ARG A 295 5.89 -12.99 17.62
N ASP A 296 6.80 -13.05 18.57
CA ASP A 296 8.24 -12.92 18.35
C ASP A 296 8.86 -14.27 17.93
N ALA A 297 10.07 -14.22 17.38
CA ALA A 297 10.79 -15.41 16.91
C ALA A 297 11.11 -16.44 18.01
N ASP A 298 11.17 -15.99 19.27
CA ASP A 298 11.36 -16.86 20.43
C ASP A 298 10.07 -17.58 20.87
N GLY A 299 8.94 -17.30 20.21
CA GLY A 299 7.64 -17.88 20.49
C GLY A 299 6.85 -17.16 21.58
N SER A 300 7.38 -16.08 22.16
CA SER A 300 6.60 -15.20 23.02
C SER A 300 5.54 -14.43 22.21
N THR A 301 4.41 -14.13 22.84
CA THR A 301 3.28 -13.44 22.21
C THR A 301 2.84 -12.26 23.07
N GLN A 302 2.66 -11.12 22.42
CA GLN A 302 2.16 -9.87 22.98
C GLN A 302 0.74 -9.59 22.45
N ARG A 303 -0.09 -8.91 23.23
CA ARG A 303 -1.47 -8.53 22.87
C ARG A 303 -1.64 -7.00 22.88
N PRO A 304 -1.06 -6.28 21.91
CA PRO A 304 -1.06 -4.82 21.91
C PRO A 304 -2.44 -4.18 21.83
N HIS A 305 -3.44 -4.86 21.24
CA HIS A 305 -4.78 -4.28 21.09
C HIS A 305 -5.90 -5.31 21.28
N ARG A 306 -6.95 -4.89 21.97
CA ARG A 306 -8.23 -5.59 22.06
C ARG A 306 -9.25 -4.80 21.23
N CYS A 307 -9.81 -5.42 20.21
CA CYS A 307 -10.65 -4.71 19.27
C CYS A 307 -12.06 -4.48 19.84
N GLU A 308 -12.60 -3.28 19.61
CA GLU A 308 -13.98 -2.94 19.98
C GLU A 308 -14.99 -3.36 18.92
N ASN A 309 -14.54 -3.44 17.66
CA ASN A 309 -15.29 -3.93 16.50
C ASN A 309 -14.41 -4.94 15.74
N PRO A 310 -14.95 -5.70 14.76
CA PRO A 310 -14.12 -6.49 13.87
C PRO A 310 -13.00 -5.63 13.29
N CYS A 311 -11.76 -6.07 13.49
CA CYS A 311 -10.60 -5.23 13.23
C CYS A 311 -9.67 -5.80 12.18
N ARG A 312 -8.96 -4.89 11.53
CA ARG A 312 -7.79 -5.21 10.70
C ARG A 312 -6.57 -4.56 11.31
N ALA A 313 -5.44 -5.25 11.25
CA ALA A 313 -4.16 -4.71 11.67
C ALA A 313 -3.16 -4.80 10.53
N ARG A 314 -2.25 -3.84 10.46
CA ARG A 314 -1.10 -3.85 9.56
C ARG A 314 0.12 -3.27 10.27
N TRP A 315 1.31 -3.64 9.82
CA TRP A 315 2.53 -3.01 10.31
C TRP A 315 2.62 -1.58 9.79
N HIS A 316 2.86 -0.61 10.69
CA HIS A 316 3.23 0.74 10.30
C HIS A 316 4.75 0.87 10.19
N ASP A 317 5.44 0.40 11.23
CA ASP A 317 6.89 0.26 11.27
C ASP A 317 7.26 -1.03 12.05
N ALA A 318 8.50 -1.19 12.51
CA ALA A 318 8.93 -2.40 13.22
C ALA A 318 8.34 -2.58 14.64
N ASP A 319 7.86 -1.49 15.23
CA ASP A 319 7.50 -1.35 16.64
C ASP A 319 6.10 -0.72 16.83
N THR A 320 5.40 -0.39 15.74
CA THR A 320 4.05 0.19 15.71
C THR A 320 3.14 -0.54 14.72
N LEU A 321 1.89 -0.79 15.14
CA LEU A 321 0.82 -1.31 14.30
C LEU A 321 -0.17 -0.20 13.94
N LEU A 322 -0.67 -0.24 12.70
CA LEU A 322 -1.91 0.45 12.32
C LEU A 322 -3.08 -0.50 12.53
N VAL A 323 -4.09 -0.09 13.30
CA VAL A 323 -5.29 -0.89 13.59
C VAL A 323 -6.54 -0.12 13.18
N SER A 324 -7.46 -0.81 12.51
CA SER A 324 -8.79 -0.32 12.18
C SER A 324 -9.80 -1.12 12.97
N ASP A 325 -10.52 -0.49 13.89
CA ASP A 325 -11.55 -1.11 14.73
C ASP A 325 -12.79 -0.23 14.87
N GLY A 326 -13.14 0.51 13.81
CA GLY A 326 -14.12 1.60 13.82
C GLY A 326 -13.48 2.98 13.98
N ARG A 327 -12.17 3.04 14.24
CA ARG A 327 -11.29 4.19 13.99
C ARG A 327 -9.97 3.64 13.47
N VAL A 328 -9.14 4.51 12.90
CA VAL A 328 -7.77 4.15 12.56
C VAL A 328 -6.84 4.60 13.69
N LEU A 329 -6.08 3.66 14.24
CA LEU A 329 -5.24 3.80 15.43
C LEU A 329 -3.79 3.45 15.10
N LEU A 330 -2.83 4.19 15.66
CA LEU A 330 -1.45 3.76 15.81
C LEU A 330 -1.26 3.16 17.20
N VAL A 331 -0.87 1.89 17.26
CA VAL A 331 -0.72 1.10 18.47
C VAL A 331 0.76 0.73 18.64
N PRO A 332 1.48 1.36 19.59
CA PRO A 332 2.86 1.00 19.92
C PRO A 332 2.93 -0.40 20.58
N LEU A 333 3.97 -1.16 20.25
CA LEU A 333 4.19 -2.48 20.87
C LEU A 333 4.80 -2.39 22.28
N ASP A 334 5.45 -1.29 22.61
CA ASP A 334 6.09 -1.05 23.91
C ASP A 334 5.10 -0.66 25.03
N GLY A 335 3.80 -0.66 24.73
CA GLY A 335 2.76 -0.21 25.65
C GLY A 335 2.66 1.32 25.79
N GLY A 336 3.28 2.07 24.88
CA GLY A 336 3.10 3.50 24.72
C GLY A 336 1.65 3.90 24.42
N GLU A 337 1.39 5.21 24.37
CA GLU A 337 0.05 5.74 24.16
C GLU A 337 -0.46 5.44 22.74
N THR A 338 -1.59 4.72 22.64
CA THR A 338 -2.31 4.53 21.38
C THR A 338 -2.88 5.86 20.88
N ARG A 339 -2.56 6.21 19.63
CA ARG A 339 -3.00 7.47 19.01
C ARG A 339 -4.03 7.21 17.92
N ALA A 340 -5.18 7.86 18.00
CA ALA A 340 -6.15 7.86 16.90
C ALA A 340 -5.69 8.78 15.77
N LEU A 341 -5.81 8.31 14.52
CA LEU A 341 -5.62 9.09 13.30
C LEU A 341 -6.93 9.69 12.79
N THR A 342 -8.07 9.09 13.16
CA THR A 342 -9.41 9.54 12.77
C THR A 342 -10.30 9.72 13.99
N ASP A 343 -11.10 10.77 13.98
CA ASP A 343 -12.04 11.10 15.07
C ASP A 343 -13.34 10.28 15.03
N GLY A 344 -13.59 9.56 13.93
CA GLY A 344 -14.80 8.77 13.71
C GLY A 344 -14.56 7.53 12.83
N PRO A 345 -15.66 6.87 12.40
CA PRO A 345 -15.64 5.69 11.54
C PRO A 345 -14.83 5.94 10.28
N ALA A 346 -13.73 5.21 10.17
CA ALA A 346 -12.88 5.19 8.99
C ALA A 346 -12.31 3.79 8.85
N GLU A 347 -12.14 3.36 7.61
CA GLU A 347 -11.39 2.15 7.28
C GLU A 347 -10.09 2.59 6.60
N PHE A 348 -8.95 1.99 6.98
CA PHE A 348 -7.76 2.10 6.15
C PHE A 348 -7.89 1.10 5.00
N VAL A 349 -7.58 1.57 3.80
CA VAL A 349 -7.66 0.76 2.57
C VAL A 349 -6.41 -0.09 2.43
N ASP A 350 -5.27 0.55 2.66
CA ASP A 350 -3.95 -0.02 2.48
C ASP A 350 -2.96 0.80 3.30
N VAL A 351 -1.91 0.13 3.74
CA VAL A 351 -0.70 0.80 4.23
C VAL A 351 0.42 0.27 3.38
N GLY A 352 1.10 1.16 2.68
CA GLY A 352 2.39 0.79 2.14
C GLY A 352 3.26 0.40 3.32
N VAL A 353 3.54 -0.89 3.45
CA VAL A 353 4.71 -1.31 4.20
C VAL A 353 5.81 -1.32 3.16
N GLY A 354 6.59 -0.24 3.13
CA GLY A 354 7.81 -0.19 2.34
C GLY A 354 8.66 -1.38 2.73
N ARG A 355 9.02 -2.20 1.75
CA ARG A 355 9.92 -3.34 1.96
C ARG A 355 11.35 -2.88 2.07
#